data_AF-A0A0G0Z6G0-F1
#
_entry.id   AF-A0A0G0Z6G0-F1
#
_cell.length_a   1.000
_cell.length_b   1.000
_cell.length_c   1.000
_cell.angle_alpha   90.00
_cell.angle_beta   90.00
_cell.angle_gamma   90.00
#
_symmetry.space_group_name_H-M   'P 1'
#
loop_
_entity.id
_entity.type
_entity.pdbx_description
1 polymer ?
#
loop_
_entity_poly.entity_id
_entity_poly.type
_entity_poly.pdbx_seq_one_letter_code
_entity_poly.pdbx_strand_id
1 'polypeptide(L)' 'MRIGNYKFTVMKHYICTGSCAGEWQKPGLCDSRFCSNEGQALIECSCEDGAHENAGEKADSEDIGM' A
#
# COMPACT_ATOMS: atom_id res chain seq x y z
N MET A 1 -2.96 31.08 -7.93
CA MET A 1 -3.54 29.73 -8.10
C MET A 1 -3.48 28.99 -6.77
N ARG A 2 -4.63 28.68 -6.17
CA ARG A 2 -4.72 27.83 -4.98
C ARG A 2 -4.73 26.37 -5.44
N ILE A 3 -3.56 25.78 -5.57
CA ILE A 3 -3.44 24.34 -5.84
C ILE A 3 -3.47 23.67 -4.46
N GLY A 4 -4.41 22.73 -4.30
CA GLY A 4 -4.97 22.32 -3.03
C GLY A 4 -3.96 21.93 -1.96
N ASN A 5 -4.36 22.13 -0.71
CA ASN A 5 -3.84 21.35 0.41
C ASN A 5 -4.21 19.88 0.16
N TYR A 6 -3.48 19.18 -0.70
CA TYR A 6 -3.47 17.72 -0.66
C TYR A 6 -2.78 17.37 0.66
N LYS A 7 -3.59 17.20 1.71
CA LYS A 7 -3.18 16.40 2.86
C LYS A 7 -2.81 15.05 2.25
N PHE A 8 -1.51 14.86 2.05
CA PHE A 8 -0.91 13.57 1.81
C PHE A 8 -1.12 12.76 3.09
N THR A 9 -2.33 12.24 3.25
CA THR A 9 -2.68 11.35 4.35
C THR A 9 -1.94 10.07 4.08
N VAL A 10 -0.75 9.95 4.66
CA VAL A 10 0.07 8.73 4.64
C VAL A 10 -0.85 7.58 5.02
N MET A 11 -1.27 6.79 4.03
CA MET A 11 -2.13 5.64 4.26
C MET A 11 -1.26 4.55 4.86
N LYS A 12 -1.10 4.60 6.18
CA LYS A 12 -0.37 3.58 6.94
C LYS A 12 -1.06 2.24 6.71
N HIS A 13 -0.46 1.41 5.86
CA HIS A 13 -0.84 0.03 5.68
C HIS A 13 0.25 -0.88 6.24
N TYR A 14 -0.13 -2.12 6.50
CA TYR A 14 0.70 -3.11 7.16
C TYR A 14 0.81 -4.32 6.25
N ILE A 15 2.03 -4.78 6.02
CA ILE A 15 2.31 -5.90 5.13
C ILE A 15 2.81 -7.09 5.94
N CYS A 16 2.49 -8.28 5.46
CA CYS A 16 3.12 -9.50 5.92
C CYS A 16 4.29 -9.83 4.99
N THR A 17 5.52 -9.82 5.51
CA THR A 17 6.73 -10.23 4.77
C THR A 17 6.91 -11.75 4.71
N GLY A 18 5.89 -12.50 5.14
CA GLY A 18 5.88 -13.95 5.01
C GLY A 18 5.49 -14.41 3.60
N SER A 19 5.31 -15.72 3.46
CA SER A 19 4.94 -16.34 2.18
C SER A 19 3.58 -15.93 1.62
N CYS A 20 2.70 -15.32 2.42
CA CYS A 20 1.39 -14.85 1.95
C CYS A 20 1.42 -13.49 1.27
N ALA A 21 2.47 -12.67 1.52
CA ALA A 21 2.60 -11.30 1.00
C ALA A 21 1.34 -10.43 1.17
N GLY A 22 0.52 -10.70 2.19
CA GLY A 22 -0.75 -10.00 2.38
C GLY A 22 -0.57 -8.56 2.86
N GLU A 23 -1.54 -7.71 2.56
CA GLU A 23 -1.62 -6.33 3.01
C GLU A 23 -2.87 -6.08 3.85
N TRP A 24 -2.75 -5.17 4.82
CA TRP A 24 -3.82 -4.81 5.75
C TRP A 24 -3.82 -3.32 6.01
N GLN A 25 -5.01 -2.73 6.15
CA GLN A 25 -5.17 -1.31 6.47
C GLN A 25 -5.03 -1.01 7.98
N LYS A 26 -4.87 -2.05 8.81
CA LYS A 26 -4.84 -1.92 10.27
C LYS A 26 -3.67 -2.72 10.85
N PRO A 27 -3.09 -2.23 11.97
CA PRO A 27 -2.09 -3.00 12.69
C PRO A 27 -2.74 -4.28 13.22
N GLY A 28 -2.00 -5.39 13.14
CA GLY A 28 -2.51 -6.69 13.55
C GLY A 28 -1.49 -7.78 13.37
N LEU A 29 -1.95 -9.02 13.50
CA LEU A 29 -1.18 -10.22 13.22
C LEU A 29 -1.58 -10.77 11.85
N CYS A 30 -0.67 -11.49 11.19
CA CYS A 30 -0.99 -12.20 9.95
C CYS A 30 -1.94 -13.38 10.24
N ASP A 31 -3.16 -13.32 9.69
CA ASP A 31 -4.21 -14.34 9.86
C ASP A 31 -4.15 -15.46 8.80
N SER A 32 -3.12 -15.46 7.95
CA SER A 32 -3.01 -16.43 6.86
C SER A 32 -2.52 -17.80 7.36
N ARG A 33 -3.42 -18.80 7.32
CA ARG A 33 -3.22 -20.19 7.79
C ARG A 33 -2.10 -21.00 7.10
N PHE A 34 -1.50 -20.45 6.06
CA PHE A 34 -0.39 -21.08 5.32
C PHE A 34 0.81 -20.14 5.17
N CYS A 35 0.85 -19.08 5.98
CA CYS A 35 1.97 -18.16 5.98
C CYS A 35 3.05 -18.64 6.95
N SER A 36 4.31 -18.56 6.53
CA SER A 36 5.45 -18.79 7.44
C SER A 36 5.46 -17.82 8.63
N ASN A 37 4.76 -16.70 8.51
CA ASN A 37 4.58 -15.67 9.54
C ASN A 37 3.15 -15.64 10.11
N GLU A 38 2.39 -16.74 10.04
CA GLU A 38 1.10 -16.84 10.72
C GLU A 38 1.23 -16.45 12.20
N GLY A 39 0.35 -15.56 12.67
CA GLY A 39 0.36 -15.06 14.04
C GLY A 39 1.51 -14.09 14.37
N GLN A 40 2.38 -13.76 13.41
CA GLN A 40 3.39 -12.70 13.57
C GLN A 40 2.80 -11.32 13.30
N ALA A 41 3.37 -10.28 13.93
CA ALA A 41 2.95 -8.90 13.75
C ALA A 41 3.21 -8.41 12.31
N LEU A 42 2.22 -7.73 11.75
CA LEU A 42 2.33 -7.10 10.44
C LEU A 42 3.26 -5.88 10.52
N ILE A 43 4.04 -5.66 9.47
CA ILE A 43 5.05 -4.61 9.40
C ILE A 43 4.44 -3.37 8.75
N GLU A 44 4.56 -2.21 9.40
CA GLU A 44 4.09 -0.94 8.84
C GLU A 44 4.88 -0.60 7.57
N CYS A 45 4.18 -0.45 6.43
CA CYS A 45 4.77 0.07 5.20
C CYS A 45 4.74 1.60 5.26
N SER A 46 5.92 2.22 5.22
CA SER A 46 6.06 3.68 5.14
C SER A 46 5.97 4.18 3.70
N CYS A 47 5.00 3.66 2.95
CA CYS A 47 4.92 3.76 1.52
C CYS A 47 4.00 4.95 1.19
N GLU A 48 4.56 5.99 0.57
CA GLU A 48 3.94 7.31 0.44
C GLU A 48 2.60 7.26 -0.33
N ASP A 49 2.51 6.46 -1.38
CA ASP A 49 1.31 6.42 -2.24
C ASP A 49 0.23 5.41 -1.82
N GLY A 50 0.44 4.60 -0.77
CA GLY A 50 -0.49 3.52 -0.40
C GLY A 50 -0.71 2.47 -1.51
N ALA A 51 -0.03 2.57 -2.64
CA ALA A 51 -0.20 1.72 -3.81
C ALA A 51 0.84 0.59 -3.79
N HIS A 52 0.44 -0.55 -3.23
CA HIS A 52 0.96 -1.86 -3.65
C HIS A 52 0.13 -2.47 -4.78
N GLU A 53 -0.83 -1.68 -5.29
CA GLU A 53 -1.68 -2.03 -6.41
C GLU A 53 -0.88 -1.83 -7.71
N ASN A 54 -0.48 -2.97 -8.28
CA ASN A 54 -0.27 -3.16 -9.72
C ASN A 54 0.81 -2.29 -10.37
N ALA A 55 1.97 -2.90 -10.65
CA ALA A 55 2.97 -2.38 -11.58
C ALA A 55 2.47 -2.34 -13.06
N GLY A 56 1.22 -1.95 -13.31
CA GLY A 56 0.54 -2.19 -14.58
C GLY A 56 -0.51 -1.19 -15.03
N GLU A 57 -0.87 -0.14 -14.27
CA GLU A 57 -1.82 0.85 -14.79
C GLU A 57 -1.17 2.22 -14.90
N LYS A 58 -0.61 2.41 -16.10
CA LYS A 58 -0.31 3.68 -16.73
C LYS A 58 -1.43 4.70 -16.46
N ALA A 59 -1.24 5.57 -15.48
CA ALA A 59 -1.80 6.92 -15.52
C ALA A 59 -0.74 7.86 -16.14
N ASP A 60 -0.35 7.55 -17.38
CA ASP A 60 0.10 8.60 -18.30
C ASP A 60 -1.16 9.42 -18.57
N SER A 61 -1.28 10.53 -17.85
CA SER A 61 -2.33 11.50 -18.10
C SER A 61 -2.04 12.08 -19.47
N GLU A 62 -2.94 11.83 -20.43
CA GLU A 62 -2.96 12.45 -21.76
C GLU A 62 -2.67 13.97 -21.65
N ASP A 63 -1.50 14.38 -22.14
CA ASP A 63 -1.21 15.75 -22.57
C ASP A 63 -0.14 15.73 -23.66
N ILE A 64 -0.56 15.54 -24.91
CA ILE A 64 0.07 16.27 -26.01
C ILE A 64 -1.07 16.83 -26.86
N GLY A 65 -1.46 18.06 -26.52
CA GLY A 65 -2.13 18.93 -27.46
C GLY A 65 -1.23 19.23 -28.67
N MET A 66 -1.85 19.19 -29.85
CA MET A 66 -1.53 20.06 -30.99
C MET A 66 -2.84 20.57 -31.58
#